data_AF-A0AAD9CGR8-F1
#
_entry.id   AF-A0AAD9CGR8-F1
#
_cell.length_a   1.000
_cell.length_b   1.000
_cell.length_c   1.000
_cell.angle_alpha   90.00
_cell.angle_beta   90.00
_cell.angle_gamma   90.00
#
_symmetry.space_group_name_H-M   'P 1'
#
loop_
_entity.id
_entity.type
_entity.pdbx_description
1 polymer ?
#
loop_
_entity_poly.entity_id
_entity_poly.type
_entity_poly.pdbx_seq_one_letter_code
_entity_poly.pdbx_strand_id
1 'polypeptide(L)'
;MIVQDDLFEAKLNFFLMVAREVTPFLKLYQTDKPMLPFMSEDLSNILRSLMEKFIKPSVMKNATTTVKLLQVDLTDPVNHMDVTKLRVGFVTERCLEEHIKKNAGVQTELQAVFAEDGLQAF
;
A
#
# COMPACT_ATOMS: atom_id res chain seq x y z
N MET A 1 15.55 15.72 14.63
CA MET A 1 14.70 16.42 13.66
C MET A 1 13.66 15.43 13.17
N ILE A 2 12.50 15.36 13.84
CA ILE A 2 11.37 14.60 13.31
C ILE A 2 10.72 15.54 12.31
N VAL A 3 10.91 15.26 11.03
CA VAL A 3 10.15 15.94 9.97
C VAL A 3 8.68 15.66 10.27
N GLN A 4 7.86 16.71 10.43
CA GLN A 4 6.41 16.56 10.51
C GLN A 4 5.94 15.95 9.18
N ASP A 5 5.77 14.64 9.18
CA ASP A 5 5.25 13.89 8.05
C ASP A 5 3.76 13.68 8.30
N ASP A 6 2.92 14.50 7.65
CA ASP A 6 1.47 14.48 7.81
C ASP A 6 0.84 13.13 7.41
N LEU A 7 1.58 12.32 6.65
CA LEU A 7 1.20 10.97 6.22
C LEU A 7 1.88 9.86 7.03
N PHE A 8 2.58 10.18 8.11
CA PHE A 8 3.31 9.21 8.92
C PHE A 8 2.42 8.04 9.38
N GLU A 9 1.23 8.35 9.89
CA GLU A 9 0.29 7.33 10.37
C GLU A 9 -0.18 6.40 9.23
N ALA A 10 -0.46 6.94 8.05
CA ALA A 10 -0.82 6.15 6.88
C ALA A 10 0.35 5.24 6.45
N LYS A 11 1.58 5.78 6.37
CA LYS A 11 2.79 5.00 6.04
C LYS A 11 3.04 3.88 7.04
N LEU A 12 2.90 4.16 8.34
CA LEU A 12 3.08 3.16 9.40
C LEU A 12 2.07 2.02 9.27
N ASN A 13 0.79 2.35 9.05
CA ASN A 13 -0.26 1.35 8.88
C ASN A 13 -0.10 0.52 7.60
N PHE A 14 0.42 1.14 6.53
CA PHE A 14 0.80 0.41 5.32
C PHE A 14 1.90 -0.63 5.60
N PHE A 15 2.98 -0.24 6.28
CA PHE A 15 4.03 -1.18 6.67
C PHE A 15 3.52 -2.27 7.61
N LEU A 16 2.62 -1.92 8.53
CA LEU A 16 2.00 -2.88 9.43
C LEU A 16 1.15 -3.90 8.66
N MET A 17 0.43 -3.47 7.62
CA MET A 17 -0.33 -4.37 6.74
C MET A 17 0.59 -5.37 6.03
N VAL A 18 1.70 -4.90 5.45
CA VAL A 18 2.70 -5.78 4.83
C VAL A 18 3.31 -6.75 5.87
N ALA A 19 3.66 -6.26 7.06
CA ALA A 19 4.21 -7.08 8.12
C ALA A 19 3.23 -8.18 8.57
N ARG A 20 1.94 -7.86 8.70
CA ARG A 20 0.88 -8.81 9.06
C ARG A 20 0.71 -9.93 8.04
N GLU A 21 1.00 -9.66 6.78
CA GLU A 21 0.93 -10.66 5.71
C GLU A 21 2.14 -11.60 5.70
N VAL A 22 3.32 -11.09 6.03
CA VAL A 22 4.56 -11.90 6.10
C VAL A 22 4.67 -12.69 7.43
N THR A 23 4.09 -12.17 8.52
CA THR A 23 4.20 -12.76 9.87
C THR A 23 3.78 -14.24 9.98
N PRO A 24 2.66 -14.71 9.39
CA PRO A 24 2.24 -16.09 9.49
C PRO A 24 3.29 -17.07 8.97
N PHE A 25 3.93 -16.73 7.85
CA PHE A 25 5.02 -17.51 7.29
C PHE A 25 6.21 -17.55 8.23
N LEU A 26 6.68 -16.40 8.72
CA LEU A 26 7.82 -16.37 9.63
C LEU A 26 7.58 -17.24 10.87
N LYS A 27 6.36 -17.20 11.43
CA LYS A 27 5.98 -18.05 12.57
C LYS A 27 5.91 -19.54 12.18
N LEU A 28 5.37 -19.85 11.02
CA LEU A 28 5.21 -21.23 10.53
C LEU A 28 6.56 -21.93 10.34
N TYR A 29 7.59 -21.20 9.92
CA TYR A 29 8.94 -21.72 9.65
C TYR A 29 9.90 -21.64 10.85
N GLN A 30 9.46 -21.09 11.98
CA GLN A 30 10.21 -21.06 13.25
C GLN A 30 9.78 -22.24 14.15
N THR A 31 9.95 -23.46 13.67
CA THR A 31 9.53 -24.69 14.36
C THR A 31 10.48 -25.85 14.06
N ASP A 32 10.55 -26.84 14.96
CA ASP A 32 11.36 -28.06 14.81
C ASP A 32 10.79 -29.06 13.80
N LYS A 33 9.63 -28.77 13.21
CA LYS A 33 9.02 -29.61 12.17
C LYS A 33 9.79 -29.49 10.86
N PRO A 34 9.83 -30.54 10.02
CA PRO A 34 10.50 -30.51 8.72
C PRO A 34 9.70 -29.68 7.70
N MET A 35 9.68 -28.36 7.85
CA MET A 35 8.88 -27.44 7.03
C MET A 35 9.54 -27.10 5.68
N LEU A 36 10.84 -27.34 5.55
CA LEU A 36 11.62 -26.97 4.36
C LEU A 36 11.00 -27.40 3.01
N PRO A 37 10.40 -28.60 2.86
CA PRO A 37 9.77 -29.00 1.60
C PRO A 37 8.62 -28.08 1.13
N PHE A 38 7.96 -27.38 2.05
CA PHE A 38 6.83 -26.49 1.76
C PHE A 38 7.28 -25.03 1.52
N MET A 39 8.54 -24.71 1.84
CA MET A 39 9.03 -23.33 1.90
C MET A 39 8.91 -22.59 0.57
N SER A 40 9.24 -23.27 -0.53
CA SER A 40 9.24 -22.64 -1.85
C SER A 40 7.83 -22.23 -2.29
N GLU A 41 6.85 -23.11 -2.06
CA GLU A 41 5.44 -22.86 -2.41
C GLU A 41 4.86 -21.75 -1.54
N ASP A 42 5.04 -21.82 -0.23
CA ASP A 42 4.53 -20.80 0.70
C ASP A 42 5.14 -19.42 0.44
N LEU A 43 6.45 -19.36 0.18
CA LEU A 43 7.12 -18.11 -0.14
C LEU A 43 6.60 -17.53 -1.48
N SER A 44 6.40 -18.38 -2.48
CA SER A 44 5.81 -17.96 -3.77
C SER A 44 4.39 -17.43 -3.60
N ASN A 45 3.60 -18.01 -2.69
CA ASN A 45 2.23 -17.57 -2.41
C ASN A 45 2.20 -16.20 -1.72
N ILE A 46 3.09 -15.96 -0.76
CA ILE A 46 3.21 -14.65 -0.08
C ILE A 46 3.65 -13.57 -1.06
N LEU A 47 4.67 -13.86 -1.88
CA LEU A 47 5.15 -12.92 -2.88
C LEU A 47 4.04 -12.55 -3.86
N ARG A 48 3.28 -13.54 -4.35
CA ARG A 48 2.11 -13.30 -5.21
C ARG A 48 1.09 -12.39 -4.52
N SER A 49 0.70 -12.72 -3.28
CA SER A 49 -0.31 -11.98 -2.53
C SER A 49 0.10 -10.52 -2.29
N LEU A 50 1.39 -10.25 -2.05
CA LEU A 50 1.93 -8.90 -1.95
C LEU A 50 1.89 -8.17 -3.30
N MET A 51 2.34 -8.82 -4.38
CA MET A 51 2.35 -8.22 -5.73
C MET A 51 0.95 -7.89 -6.25
N GLU A 52 -0.05 -8.72 -5.97
CA GLU A 52 -1.45 -8.50 -6.37
C GLU A 52 -2.08 -7.22 -5.81
N LYS A 53 -1.45 -6.58 -4.82
CA LYS A 53 -1.90 -5.28 -4.28
C LYS A 53 -1.50 -4.10 -5.16
N PHE A 54 -0.46 -4.26 -5.97
CA PHE A 54 0.18 -3.17 -6.73
C PHE A 54 0.25 -3.44 -8.24
N ILE A 55 0.22 -4.70 -8.67
CA ILE A 55 0.38 -5.11 -10.06
C ILE A 55 -0.99 -5.48 -10.66
N LYS A 56 -1.24 -5.08 -11.90
CA LYS A 56 -2.51 -5.31 -12.60
C LYS A 56 -2.92 -6.78 -12.57
N PRO A 57 -4.21 -7.08 -12.36
CA PRO A 57 -4.70 -8.46 -12.41
C PRO A 57 -4.40 -9.18 -13.73
N SER A 58 -4.35 -8.47 -14.86
CA SER A 58 -3.99 -9.05 -16.16
C SER A 58 -2.55 -9.58 -16.19
N VAL A 59 -1.61 -8.85 -15.59
CA VAL A 59 -0.19 -9.25 -15.48
C VAL A 59 -0.07 -10.43 -14.52
N MET A 60 -0.71 -10.36 -13.35
CA MET A 60 -0.66 -11.43 -12.33
C MET A 60 -1.28 -12.74 -12.81
N LYS A 61 -2.34 -12.69 -13.63
CA LYS A 61 -2.95 -13.88 -14.28
C LYS A 61 -2.00 -14.57 -15.27
N ASN A 62 -1.13 -13.81 -15.93
CA ASN A 62 -0.15 -14.36 -16.88
C ASN A 62 1.06 -14.98 -16.17
N ALA A 63 1.38 -14.49 -14.97
CA ALA A 63 2.44 -15.01 -14.12
C ALA A 63 2.02 -16.31 -13.40
N THR A 64 1.81 -17.40 -14.13
CA THR A 64 1.23 -18.64 -13.57
C THR A 64 2.22 -19.52 -12.79
N THR A 65 3.52 -19.36 -12.99
CA THR A 65 4.57 -20.14 -12.31
C THR A 65 5.45 -19.22 -11.48
N THR A 66 6.18 -19.78 -10.50
CA THR A 66 7.13 -19.00 -9.67
C THR A 66 8.18 -18.29 -10.52
N VAL A 67 8.71 -18.94 -11.57
CA VAL A 67 9.67 -18.31 -12.50
C VAL A 67 9.05 -17.10 -13.20
N LYS A 68 7.81 -17.22 -13.71
CA LYS A 68 7.13 -16.09 -14.35
C LYS A 68 6.79 -14.98 -13.37
N LEU A 69 6.44 -15.33 -12.13
CA LEU A 69 6.20 -14.37 -11.05
C LEU A 69 7.44 -13.52 -10.76
N LEU A 70 8.62 -14.15 -10.70
CA LEU A 70 9.91 -13.46 -10.51
C LEU A 70 10.36 -12.63 -11.71
N GLN A 71 9.81 -12.88 -12.90
CA GLN A 71 10.10 -12.15 -14.14
C GLN A 71 9.17 -10.96 -14.38
N VAL A 72 8.14 -10.76 -13.55
CA VAL A 72 7.29 -9.57 -13.66
C VAL A 72 8.13 -8.33 -13.40
N ASP A 73 8.15 -7.42 -14.36
CA ASP A 73 8.82 -6.13 -14.19
C ASP A 73 8.01 -5.24 -13.22
N LEU A 74 8.57 -4.99 -12.05
CA LEU A 74 7.99 -4.16 -11.00
C LEU A 74 8.23 -2.67 -11.23
N THR A 75 9.13 -2.31 -12.13
CA THR A 75 9.51 -0.91 -12.41
C THR A 75 8.70 -0.30 -13.55
N ASP A 76 8.18 -1.14 -14.46
CA ASP A 76 7.35 -0.71 -15.58
C ASP A 76 5.95 -0.24 -15.11
N PRO A 77 5.62 1.06 -15.23
CA PRO A 77 4.31 1.59 -14.83
C PRO A 77 3.14 0.98 -15.61
N VAL A 78 3.38 0.41 -16.79
CA VAL A 78 2.36 -0.29 -17.58
C VAL A 78 1.82 -1.50 -16.81
N ASN A 79 2.62 -2.09 -15.92
CA ASN A 79 2.21 -3.23 -15.11
C ASN A 79 1.46 -2.83 -13.83
N HIS A 80 1.48 -1.57 -13.43
CA HIS A 80 0.96 -1.12 -12.13
C HIS A 80 -0.55 -0.94 -12.13
N MET A 81 -1.20 -1.28 -11.01
CA MET A 81 -2.59 -0.92 -10.80
C MET A 81 -2.78 0.59 -10.76
N ASP A 82 -3.97 1.04 -11.15
CA ASP A 82 -4.39 2.41 -10.94
C ASP A 82 -4.35 2.76 -9.44
N VAL A 83 -3.89 3.97 -9.12
CA VAL A 83 -3.71 4.45 -7.74
C VAL A 83 -5.02 4.34 -6.93
N THR A 84 -6.17 4.57 -7.57
CA THR A 84 -7.49 4.48 -6.92
C THR A 84 -7.92 3.05 -6.56
N LYS A 85 -7.25 2.05 -7.14
CA LYS A 85 -7.56 0.62 -6.94
C LYS A 85 -6.49 -0.09 -6.10
N LEU A 86 -5.44 0.61 -5.69
CA LEU A 86 -4.39 0.05 -4.86
C LEU A 86 -4.96 -0.43 -3.53
N ARG A 87 -4.59 -1.64 -3.13
CA ARG A 87 -5.01 -2.22 -1.86
C ARG A 87 -3.95 -1.92 -0.80
N VAL A 88 -4.02 -0.71 -0.24
CA VAL A 88 -3.07 -0.25 0.80
C VAL A 88 -3.54 -0.57 2.22
N GLY A 89 -4.70 -1.20 2.35
CA GLY A 89 -5.24 -1.74 3.59
C GLY A 89 -6.18 -0.75 4.26
N PHE A 90 -7.22 -1.29 4.90
CA PHE A 90 -8.35 -0.51 5.43
C PHE A 90 -7.94 0.65 6.34
N VAL A 91 -6.98 0.43 7.24
CA VAL A 91 -6.53 1.47 8.18
C VAL A 91 -5.77 2.57 7.45
N THR A 92 -4.89 2.20 6.53
CA THR A 92 -4.16 3.15 5.67
C THR A 92 -5.13 4.01 4.85
N GLU A 93 -6.10 3.38 4.19
CA GLU A 93 -7.13 4.04 3.38
C GLU A 93 -7.89 5.07 4.23
N ARG A 94 -8.32 4.67 5.44
CA ARG A 94 -8.98 5.56 6.39
C ARG A 94 -8.11 6.75 6.80
N CYS A 95 -6.83 6.53 7.14
CA CYS A 95 -5.91 7.62 7.47
C CYS A 95 -5.75 8.61 6.30
N LEU A 96 -5.69 8.11 5.07
CA LEU A 96 -5.61 8.96 3.87
C LEU A 96 -6.90 9.76 3.65
N GLU A 97 -8.07 9.14 3.81
CA GLU A 97 -9.36 9.82 3.71
C GLU A 97 -9.52 10.94 4.77
N GLU A 98 -9.13 10.66 6.01
CA GLU A 98 -9.14 11.65 7.09
C GLU A 98 -8.20 12.82 6.79
N HIS A 99 -7.01 12.55 6.25
CA HIS A 99 -6.06 13.59 5.83
C HIS A 99 -6.61 14.44 4.68
N ILE A 100 -7.24 13.82 3.67
CA ILE A 100 -7.89 14.55 2.57
C ILE A 100 -9.02 15.46 3.10
N LYS A 101 -9.86 14.96 4.01
CA LYS A 101 -10.95 15.75 4.62
C LYS A 101 -10.41 16.93 5.41
N LYS A 102 -9.36 16.75 6.21
CA LYS A 102 -8.71 17.83 6.96
C LYS A 102 -8.19 18.91 6.02
N ASN A 103 -7.49 18.54 4.95
CA ASN A 103 -6.95 19.49 3.99
C ASN A 103 -8.04 20.21 3.17
N ALA A 104 -9.14 19.53 2.81
CA ALA A 104 -10.28 20.16 2.15
C ALA A 104 -11.03 21.15 3.07
N GLY A 105 -11.14 20.84 4.36
CA GLY A 105 -11.69 21.75 5.37
C GLY A 105 -10.85 23.03 5.50
N VAL A 106 -9.52 22.88 5.59
CA VAL A 106 -8.58 24.02 5.66
C VAL A 106 -8.66 24.91 4.41
N GLN A 107 -8.81 24.34 3.21
CA GLN A 107 -8.99 25.13 1.99
C GLN A 107 -10.32 25.90 1.97
N THR A 108 -11.40 25.29 2.47
CA THR A 108 -12.72 25.94 2.57
C THR A 108 -12.70 27.07 3.60
N GLU A 109 -12.06 26.87 4.75
CA GLU A 109 -11.90 27.88 5.80
C GLU A 109 -11.05 29.07 5.33
N LEU A 110 -9.94 28.81 4.63
CA LEU A 110 -9.11 29.86 4.02
C LEU A 110 -9.92 30.68 3.00
N GLN A 111 -10.68 30.02 2.12
CA GLN A 111 -11.53 30.71 1.14
C GLN A 111 -12.61 31.58 1.81
N ALA A 112 -13.19 31.12 2.93
CA ALA A 112 -14.16 31.90 3.69
C ALA A 112 -13.51 33.14 4.34
N VAL A 113 -12.34 32.99 4.95
CA VAL A 113 -11.59 34.11 5.55
C VAL A 113 -11.20 35.16 4.49
N PHE A 114 -10.73 34.74 3.32
CA PHE A 114 -10.41 35.66 2.22
C PHE A 114 -11.65 36.31 1.59
N ALA A 115 -12.83 35.69 1.68
CA ALA A 115 -14.09 36.27 1.23
C ALA A 115 -14.66 37.31 2.22
N GLU A 116 -14.42 37.13 3.52
CA GLU A 116 -14.88 38.05 4.57
C GLU A 116 -14.04 39.34 4.67
N ASP A 117 -12.74 39.28 4.37
CA ASP A 117 -11.83 40.45 4.45
C ASP A 117 -11.86 41.38 3.23
N GLY A 118 -12.69 41.13 2.21
CA GLY A 118 -12.95 42.06 1.11
C GLY A 118 -11.76 42.43 0.21
N LEU A 119 -10.61 41.75 0.31
CA LEU A 119 -9.52 41.89 -0.64
C LEU A 119 -9.75 40.96 -1.84
N GLN A 120 -10.12 41.54 -2.99
CA GLN A 120 -10.07 40.83 -4.26
C GLN A 120 -8.62 40.42 -4.59
N ALA A 121 -8.46 39.13 -4.87
CA ALA A 121 -7.18 38.45 -5.12
C ALA A 121 -6.39 39.02 -6.31
N PHE A 122 -5.07 38.83 -6.25
CA PHE A 122 -4.26 38.51 -7.42
C PHE A 122 -3.92 37.03 -7.40
#